data_AF-A0A9Q0G821-F1
#
_entry.id   AF-A0A9Q0G821-F1
#
_cell.length_a   1.000
_cell.length_b   1.000
_cell.length_c   1.000
_cell.angle_alpha   90.00
_cell.angle_beta   90.00
_cell.angle_gamma   90.00
#
_symmetry.space_group_name_H-M   'P 1'
#
loop_
_entity.id
_entity.type
_entity.pdbx_description
1 polymer ?
#
loop_
_entity_poly.entity_id
_entity_poly.type
_entity_poly.pdbx_seq_one_letter_code
_entity_poly.pdbx_strand_id
1 'polypeptide(L)'
;MVSLGHLPTPIHKWNLPNLPTETEVWLKRDDLTGVQLTGNKVRKLEFLMADAMARGADSIVTSGYIQSNHCRAAAAATTYLNLESHLILRTDKVHAYAVCDHPEYFYDVVQRLTDDLGAGLNSRDIIEIHNVSAL
;
A
#
# COMPACT_ATOMS: atom_id res chain seq x y z
N MET A 1 -8.54 21.07 -2.59
CA MET A 1 -8.14 19.88 -3.36
C MET A 1 -6.85 20.21 -4.06
N VAL A 2 -5.86 19.32 -4.02
CA VAL A 2 -4.61 19.48 -4.78
C VAL A 2 -4.78 18.77 -6.12
N SER A 3 -4.20 19.31 -7.19
CA SER A 3 -4.22 18.66 -8.51
C SER A 3 -3.02 17.72 -8.61
N LEU A 4 -3.30 16.42 -8.55
CA LEU A 4 -2.31 15.36 -8.70
C LEU A 4 -2.53 14.61 -10.02
N GLY A 5 -3.78 14.42 -10.45
CA GLY A 5 -4.12 13.63 -11.62
C GLY A 5 -4.56 14.43 -12.85
N HIS A 6 -4.31 13.87 -14.04
CA HIS A 6 -4.91 14.29 -15.29
C HIS A 6 -6.35 13.77 -15.36
N LEU A 7 -7.31 14.62 -14.98
CA LEU A 7 -8.73 14.30 -14.93
C LEU A 7 -9.53 15.22 -15.88
N PRO A 8 -10.66 14.75 -16.47
CA PRO A 8 -11.20 13.40 -16.37
C PRO A 8 -10.44 12.40 -17.27
N THR A 9 -10.31 11.16 -16.81
CA THR A 9 -9.77 10.06 -17.63
C THR A 9 -10.77 9.60 -18.69
N PRO A 10 -10.32 9.06 -19.84
CA PRO A 10 -11.23 8.64 -20.91
C PRO A 10 -12.07 7.40 -20.53
N ILE A 11 -13.19 7.22 -21.24
CA ILE A 11 -14.01 6.01 -21.18
C ILE A 11 -13.96 5.35 -22.55
N HIS A 12 -13.53 4.09 -22.62
CA HIS A 12 -13.40 3.35 -23.89
C HIS A 12 -14.41 2.21 -23.95
N LYS A 13 -15.06 2.03 -25.10
CA LYS A 13 -15.77 0.79 -25.40
C LYS A 13 -14.75 -0.32 -25.64
N TRP A 14 -14.94 -1.49 -25.03
CA TRP A 14 -14.11 -2.67 -25.27
C TRP A 14 -14.93 -3.75 -25.95
N ASN A 15 -14.56 -4.04 -27.19
CA ASN A 15 -15.13 -5.11 -27.97
C ASN A 15 -14.45 -6.43 -27.57
N LEU A 16 -14.97 -7.09 -26.53
CA LEU A 16 -14.51 -8.43 -26.13
C LEU A 16 -15.13 -9.50 -27.05
N PRO A 17 -14.38 -10.55 -27.42
CA PRO A 17 -14.94 -11.66 -28.17
C PRO A 17 -15.98 -12.41 -27.31
N ASN A 18 -17.03 -12.93 -27.96
CA ASN A 18 -18.08 -13.74 -27.33
C ASN A 18 -18.96 -13.02 -26.29
N LEU A 19 -19.11 -11.70 -26.38
CA LEU A 19 -20.12 -10.99 -25.59
C LEU A 19 -21.55 -11.36 -26.06
N PRO A 20 -22.53 -11.45 -25.14
CA PRO A 20 -23.94 -11.58 -25.52
C PRO A 20 -24.37 -10.41 -26.42
N THR A 21 -25.29 -10.67 -27.36
CA THR A 21 -25.67 -9.76 -28.46
C THR A 21 -26.13 -8.36 -28.00
N GLU A 22 -26.63 -8.24 -26.77
CA GLU A 22 -27.13 -6.97 -26.20
C GLU A 22 -26.26 -6.46 -25.04
N THR A 23 -25.03 -6.95 -24.89
CA THR A 23 -24.11 -6.54 -23.83
C THR A 23 -22.98 -5.68 -24.38
N GLU A 24 -22.78 -4.51 -23.77
CA GLU A 24 -21.63 -3.65 -24.04
C GLU A 24 -20.73 -3.56 -22.82
N VAL A 25 -19.42 -3.59 -23.05
CA VAL A 25 -18.42 -3.36 -22.01
C VAL A 25 -17.74 -2.02 -22.25
N TRP A 26 -17.75 -1.19 -21.22
CA TRP A 26 -17.11 0.12 -21.20
C TRP A 26 -16.10 0.20 -20.06
N LEU A 27 -14.97 0.87 -20.29
CA LEU A 27 -13.88 0.96 -19.35
C LEU A 27 -13.55 2.41 -19.04
N LYS A 28 -13.67 2.74 -17.77
CA LYS A 28 -13.11 3.97 -17.21
C LYS A 28 -11.61 3.79 -17.01
N ARG A 29 -10.80 4.50 -17.81
CA ARG A 29 -9.33 4.37 -17.83
C ARG A 29 -8.66 5.14 -16.70
N ASP A 30 -8.99 4.81 -15.47
CA ASP A 30 -8.40 5.43 -14.27
C ASP A 30 -6.91 5.13 -14.11
N ASP A 31 -6.36 4.19 -14.86
CA ASP A 31 -4.92 3.99 -15.02
C ASP A 31 -4.20 5.15 -15.72
N LEU A 32 -4.92 6.02 -16.45
CA LEU A 32 -4.37 7.13 -17.21
C LEU A 32 -4.38 8.48 -16.45
N THR A 33 -4.31 8.45 -15.11
CA THR A 33 -4.31 9.69 -14.30
C THR A 33 -2.96 10.42 -14.27
N GLY A 34 -1.91 9.92 -14.90
CA GLY A 34 -0.67 10.68 -15.17
C GLY A 34 0.37 10.74 -14.03
N VAL A 35 0.01 10.49 -12.77
CA VAL A 35 1.01 10.30 -11.69
C VAL A 35 1.70 8.96 -11.91
N GLN A 36 3.02 8.99 -12.14
CA GLN A 36 3.90 7.86 -12.51
C GLN A 36 3.36 6.47 -12.15
N LEU A 37 2.61 5.88 -13.10
CA LEU A 37 2.05 4.51 -13.02
C LEU A 37 1.04 4.28 -11.88
N THR A 38 0.12 5.20 -11.65
CA THR A 38 -0.87 5.04 -10.57
C THR A 38 -2.29 5.30 -11.04
N GLY A 39 -3.20 4.45 -10.54
CA GLY A 39 -4.58 4.36 -10.99
C GLY A 39 -5.57 5.09 -10.08
N ASN A 40 -6.68 4.43 -9.76
CA ASN A 40 -7.78 4.98 -8.96
C ASN A 40 -7.41 5.69 -7.64
N LYS A 41 -6.24 5.39 -7.04
CA LYS A 41 -5.79 5.97 -5.76
C LYS A 41 -5.48 7.46 -5.86
N VAL A 42 -5.07 7.98 -7.03
CA VAL A 42 -4.78 9.41 -7.23
C VAL A 42 -5.98 10.27 -6.86
N ARG A 43 -7.17 9.89 -7.35
CA ARG A 43 -8.43 10.60 -7.05
C ARG A 43 -8.66 10.77 -5.56
N LYS A 44 -8.37 9.74 -4.76
CA LYS A 44 -8.54 9.79 -3.30
C LYS A 44 -7.47 10.67 -2.65
N LEU A 45 -6.22 10.56 -3.12
CA LEU A 45 -5.10 11.32 -2.59
C LEU A 45 -5.27 12.83 -2.79
N GLU A 46 -5.91 13.30 -3.86
CA GLU A 46 -6.17 14.74 -4.09
C GLU A 46 -6.94 15.41 -2.94
N PHE A 47 -7.85 14.67 -2.31
CA PHE A 47 -8.62 15.15 -1.16
C PHE A 47 -7.83 14.97 0.15
N LEU A 48 -7.23 13.80 0.37
CA LEU A 48 -6.50 13.49 1.59
C LEU A 48 -5.27 14.40 1.77
N MET A 49 -4.50 14.60 0.70
CA MET A 49 -3.34 15.48 0.73
C MET A 49 -3.75 16.93 0.94
N ALA A 50 -4.86 17.37 0.34
CA ALA A 50 -5.37 18.72 0.57
C ALA A 50 -5.76 18.96 2.04
N ASP A 51 -6.40 17.97 2.69
CA ASP A 51 -6.71 18.04 4.13
C ASP A 51 -5.44 18.03 4.99
N ALA A 52 -4.47 17.17 4.67
CA ALA A 52 -3.20 17.12 5.39
C ALA A 52 -2.44 18.47 5.32
N MET A 53 -2.37 19.06 4.12
CA MET A 53 -1.77 20.39 3.93
C MET A 53 -2.54 21.47 4.69
N ALA A 54 -3.87 21.44 4.67
CA ALA A 54 -4.70 22.41 5.40
C ALA A 54 -4.49 22.34 6.92
N ARG A 55 -4.10 21.19 7.44
CA ARG A 55 -3.77 20.96 8.86
C ARG A 55 -2.32 21.25 9.21
N GLY A 56 -1.49 21.64 8.23
CA GLY A 56 -0.06 21.90 8.44
C GLY A 56 0.76 20.64 8.71
N ALA A 57 0.33 19.48 8.19
CA ALA A 57 1.15 18.27 8.26
C ALA A 57 2.46 18.46 7.46
N ASP A 58 3.56 17.93 7.99
CA ASP A 58 4.88 17.88 7.35
C ASP A 58 5.17 16.53 6.69
N SER A 59 4.39 15.50 7.04
CA SER A 59 4.66 14.11 6.72
C SER A 59 3.38 13.32 6.52
N ILE A 60 3.45 12.28 5.68
CA ILE A 60 2.36 11.33 5.46
C ILE A 60 2.86 9.91 5.76
N VAL A 61 2.12 9.21 6.61
CA VAL A 61 2.37 7.80 6.93
C VAL A 61 1.28 6.94 6.30
N THR A 62 1.66 5.90 5.56
CA THR A 62 0.71 4.92 5.03
C THR A 62 1.32 3.53 4.96
N SER A 63 0.48 2.50 4.91
CA SER A 63 0.91 1.11 4.78
C SER A 63 0.40 0.44 3.50
N GLY A 64 1.05 -0.66 3.11
CA GLY A 64 0.67 -1.49 1.97
C GLY A 64 1.52 -2.75 1.87
N TYR A 65 1.26 -3.56 0.85
CA TYR A 65 2.16 -4.67 0.50
C TYR A 65 3.36 -4.17 -0.33
N ILE A 66 4.41 -4.98 -0.51
CA ILE A 66 5.66 -4.57 -1.17
C ILE A 66 5.45 -4.04 -2.60
N GLN A 67 4.41 -4.53 -3.30
CA GLN A 67 4.02 -4.06 -4.64
C GLN A 67 2.83 -3.08 -4.63
N SER A 68 2.58 -2.39 -3.51
CA SER A 68 1.41 -1.54 -3.34
C SER A 68 1.40 -0.33 -4.28
N ASN A 69 0.46 -0.32 -5.24
CA ASN A 69 0.17 0.84 -6.08
C ASN A 69 -0.23 2.07 -5.25
N HIS A 70 -0.89 1.88 -4.10
CA HIS A 70 -1.27 2.97 -3.19
C HIS A 70 -0.05 3.63 -2.56
N CYS A 71 0.89 2.83 -2.05
CA CYS A 71 2.11 3.35 -1.43
C CYS A 71 2.97 4.11 -2.45
N ARG A 72 3.09 3.57 -3.68
CA ARG A 72 3.78 4.26 -4.77
C ARG A 72 3.11 5.61 -5.11
N ALA A 73 1.78 5.64 -5.20
CA ALA A 73 1.03 6.86 -5.45
C ALA A 73 1.15 7.89 -4.32
N ALA A 74 1.07 7.45 -3.08
CA ALA A 74 1.23 8.31 -1.91
C ALA A 74 2.62 8.93 -1.88
N ALA A 75 3.68 8.15 -2.11
CA ALA A 75 5.05 8.65 -2.15
C ALA A 75 5.31 9.64 -3.29
N ALA A 76 4.75 9.40 -4.47
CA ALA A 76 4.81 10.36 -5.56
C ALA A 76 4.09 11.66 -5.16
N ALA A 77 2.88 11.57 -4.61
CA ALA A 77 2.09 12.72 -4.20
C ALA A 77 2.76 13.54 -3.07
N THR A 78 3.36 12.90 -2.06
CA THR A 78 4.10 13.62 -1.00
C THR A 78 5.29 14.38 -1.59
N THR A 79 6.02 13.76 -2.52
CA THR A 79 7.16 14.40 -3.21
C THR A 79 6.72 15.64 -3.99
N TYR A 80 5.61 15.56 -4.74
CA TYR A 80 5.05 16.71 -5.45
C TYR A 80 4.62 17.85 -4.53
N LEU A 81 4.23 17.55 -3.30
CA LEU A 81 3.70 18.51 -2.34
C LEU A 81 4.72 18.94 -1.29
N ASN A 82 5.98 18.50 -1.42
CA ASN A 82 7.07 18.80 -0.49
C ASN A 82 6.75 18.35 0.95
N LEU A 83 6.17 17.15 1.09
CA LEU A 83 5.92 16.46 2.36
C LEU A 83 6.85 15.25 2.50
N GLU A 84 7.19 14.86 3.72
CA GLU A 84 7.88 13.60 3.98
C GLU A 84 6.97 12.39 3.74
N SER A 85 7.57 11.28 3.29
CA SER A 85 6.86 10.04 3.01
C SER A 85 7.36 8.90 3.88
N HIS A 86 6.47 8.33 4.68
CA HIS A 86 6.77 7.19 5.56
C HIS A 86 5.90 6.00 5.15
N LEU A 87 6.53 4.97 4.58
CA LEU A 87 5.83 3.80 4.05
C LEU A 87 6.09 2.57 4.92
N ILE A 88 5.03 1.97 5.45
CA ILE A 88 5.08 0.67 6.13
C ILE A 88 4.73 -0.42 5.10
N LEU A 89 5.76 -1.02 4.50
CA LEU A 89 5.59 -2.04 3.47
C LEU A 89 5.66 -3.44 4.08
N ARG A 90 4.62 -4.22 3.85
CA ARG A 90 4.56 -5.64 4.19
C ARG A 90 5.15 -6.45 3.04
N THR A 91 6.17 -7.23 3.32
CA THR A 91 6.67 -8.29 2.43
C THR A 91 6.00 -9.61 2.81
N ASP A 92 6.44 -10.70 2.19
CA ASP A 92 6.29 -12.03 2.80
C ASP A 92 7.05 -12.08 4.14
N LYS A 93 7.01 -13.25 4.81
CA LYS A 93 7.55 -13.44 6.16
C LYS A 93 8.90 -12.73 6.36
N VAL A 94 8.99 -11.93 7.41
CA VAL A 94 10.24 -11.34 7.87
C VAL A 94 11.14 -12.47 8.33
N HIS A 95 12.27 -12.68 7.66
CA HIS A 95 13.25 -13.66 8.11
C HIS A 95 14.12 -13.06 9.22
N ALA A 96 14.10 -13.69 10.37
CA ALA A 96 14.87 -13.30 11.55
C ALA A 96 15.75 -14.47 12.02
N TYR A 97 16.80 -14.16 12.75
CA TYR A 97 17.76 -15.14 13.25
C TYR A 97 17.85 -15.03 14.78
N ALA A 98 17.46 -16.09 15.48
CA ALA A 98 17.52 -16.18 16.93
C ALA A 98 18.93 -16.58 17.39
N VAL A 99 19.57 -15.69 18.15
CA VAL A 99 20.97 -15.83 18.58
C VAL A 99 21.09 -16.43 19.99
N CYS A 100 20.29 -15.94 20.95
CA CYS A 100 20.42 -16.31 22.37
C CYS A 100 19.22 -17.09 22.94
N ASP A 101 18.05 -16.96 22.33
CA ASP A 101 16.80 -17.57 22.82
C ASP A 101 16.20 -18.52 21.77
N HIS A 102 15.31 -19.42 22.20
CA HIS A 102 14.61 -20.30 21.28
C HIS A 102 13.63 -19.50 20.38
N PRO A 103 13.48 -19.84 19.08
CA PRO A 103 12.57 -19.14 18.17
C PRO A 103 11.15 -18.89 18.71
N GLU A 104 10.61 -19.85 19.49
CA GLU A 104 9.29 -19.73 20.14
C GLU A 104 9.15 -18.47 21.00
N TYR A 105 10.20 -18.07 21.73
CA TYR A 105 10.17 -16.84 22.54
C TYR A 105 9.88 -15.61 21.67
N PHE A 106 10.54 -15.52 20.51
CA PHE A 106 10.38 -14.40 19.59
C PHE A 106 9.02 -14.42 18.90
N TYR A 107 8.49 -15.59 18.53
CA TYR A 107 7.12 -15.71 18.02
C TYR A 107 6.10 -15.19 19.04
N ASP A 108 6.25 -15.55 20.32
CA ASP A 108 5.34 -15.10 21.38
C ASP A 108 5.44 -13.59 21.63
N VAL A 109 6.65 -13.02 21.58
CA VAL A 109 6.86 -11.57 21.68
C VAL A 109 6.15 -10.85 20.53
N VAL A 110 6.35 -11.30 19.30
CA VAL A 110 5.72 -10.68 18.13
C VAL A 110 4.21 -10.87 18.15
N GLN A 111 3.71 -12.03 18.60
CA GLN A 111 2.27 -12.25 18.74
C GLN A 111 1.63 -11.26 19.72
N ARG A 112 2.24 -11.07 20.90
CA ARG A 112 1.76 -10.08 21.86
C ARG A 112 1.72 -8.67 21.26
N LEU A 113 2.77 -8.27 20.55
CA LEU A 113 2.79 -6.97 19.88
C LEU A 113 1.68 -6.84 18.83
N THR A 114 1.42 -7.87 18.04
CA THR A 114 0.34 -7.85 17.04
C THR A 114 -1.05 -7.83 17.69
N ASP A 115 -1.22 -8.51 18.83
CA ASP A 115 -2.47 -8.55 19.57
C ASP A 115 -2.75 -7.20 20.25
N ASP A 116 -1.75 -6.60 20.88
CA ASP A 116 -1.82 -5.29 21.53
C ASP A 116 -2.16 -4.18 20.50
N LEU A 117 -1.66 -4.32 19.28
CA LEU A 117 -1.99 -3.43 18.15
C LEU A 117 -3.36 -3.72 17.53
N GLY A 118 -4.05 -4.80 17.92
CA GLY A 118 -5.31 -5.23 17.30
C GLY A 118 -5.15 -5.57 15.81
N ALA A 119 -3.97 -6.05 15.40
CA ALA A 119 -3.63 -6.22 13.99
C ALA A 119 -4.33 -7.42 13.33
N GLY A 120 -4.82 -8.39 14.11
CA GLY A 120 -5.46 -9.60 13.60
C GLY A 120 -4.51 -10.49 12.80
N LEU A 121 -3.21 -10.48 13.14
CA LEU A 121 -2.16 -11.22 12.45
C LEU A 121 -1.62 -12.34 13.35
N ASN A 122 -1.30 -13.49 12.76
CA ASN A 122 -0.51 -14.51 13.45
C ASN A 122 0.98 -14.23 13.21
N SER A 123 1.77 -14.19 14.27
CA SER A 123 3.23 -14.03 14.23
C SER A 123 3.90 -14.99 13.23
N ARG A 124 3.47 -16.25 13.18
CA ARG A 124 4.03 -17.27 12.28
C ARG A 124 3.68 -17.08 10.81
N ASP A 125 2.69 -16.24 10.50
CA ASP A 125 2.36 -15.88 9.11
C ASP A 125 3.18 -14.69 8.61
N ILE A 126 3.77 -13.91 9.53
CA ILE A 126 4.46 -12.65 9.21
C ILE A 126 5.95 -12.66 9.48
N ILE A 127 6.47 -13.61 10.29
CA ILE A 127 7.90 -13.80 10.52
C ILE A 127 8.28 -15.27 10.40
N GLU A 128 9.52 -15.53 9.99
CA GLU A 128 10.17 -16.84 10.06
C GLU A 128 11.49 -16.68 10.83
N ILE A 129 11.60 -17.35 11.98
CA ILE A 129 12.77 -17.24 12.85
C ILE A 129 13.63 -18.51 12.74
N HIS A 130 14.86 -18.32 12.29
CA HIS A 130 15.89 -19.34 12.16
C HIS A 130 16.71 -19.44 13.45
N ASN A 131 16.93 -20.64 13.97
CA ASN A 131 17.79 -20.85 15.13
C ASN A 131 19.26 -20.93 14.69
N VAL A 132 20.10 -20.02 15.19
CA VAL A 132 21.55 -19.99 14.85
C VAL A 132 22.42 -20.58 15.96
N SER A 133 21.86 -20.83 17.14
CA SER A 133 22.57 -21.43 18.28
C SER A 133 22.88 -22.93 18.12
N ALA A 134 22.57 -23.51 16.95
CA ALA A 134 22.88 -24.88 16.57
C ALA A 134 24.08 -25.00 15.57
N LEU A 135 24.75 -23.89 15.27
CA LEU A 135 26.04 -23.82 14.57
C LEU A 135 27.18 -23.61 15.56
#